data_AF-A0A7C9K5J7-F1
#
_entry.id   AF-A0A7C9K5J7-F1
#
_cell.length_a   1.000
_cell.length_b   1.000
_cell.length_c   1.000
_cell.angle_alpha   90.00
_cell.angle_beta   90.00
_cell.angle_gamma   90.00
#
_symmetry.space_group_name_H-M   'P 1'
#
loop_
_entity.id
_entity.type
_entity.pdbx_description
1 polymer ?
#
loop_
_entity_poly.entity_id
_entity_poly.type
_entity_poly.pdbx_seq_one_letter_code
_entity_poly.pdbx_strand_id
1 'polypeptide(L)'
;MTNLVKLANSGTAVTTSINIAEGVGNPHKSVIQLIRSNEPDLSEFGPIAFEMRKGKPLPQGGFGKATEYALLNEQQATLLLT
;
A
#
# COMPACT_ATOMS: atom_id res chain seq x y z
N MET A 1 -17.11 5.16 4.65
CA MET A 1 -16.56 3.82 4.97
C MET A 1 -15.19 3.72 4.33
N THR A 2 -14.12 3.54 5.11
CA THR A 2 -12.78 3.27 4.57
C THR A 2 -12.77 1.82 4.09
N ASN A 3 -12.43 1.58 2.82
CA ASN A 3 -12.36 0.23 2.31
C ASN A 3 -10.99 -0.39 2.66
N LEU A 4 -10.98 -1.30 3.64
CA LEU A 4 -9.76 -1.92 4.16
C LEU A 4 -9.18 -2.99 3.22
N VAL A 5 -10.03 -3.61 2.40
CA VAL A 5 -9.67 -4.72 1.52
C VAL A 5 -10.28 -4.52 0.13
N LYS A 6 -9.47 -4.58 -0.92
CA LYS A 6 -9.94 -4.54 -2.31
C LYS A 6 -9.55 -5.82 -3.05
N LEU A 7 -10.27 -6.14 -4.11
CA LEU A 7 -9.83 -7.17 -5.05
C LEU A 7 -8.83 -6.56 -6.03
N ALA A 8 -7.66 -7.18 -6.16
CA ALA A 8 -6.74 -6.92 -7.25
C ALA A 8 -7.32 -7.45 -8.57
N ASN A 9 -6.73 -7.05 -9.71
CA ASN A 9 -7.15 -7.53 -11.03
C ASN A 9 -7.05 -9.06 -11.17
N SER A 10 -6.20 -9.71 -10.36
CA SER A 10 -6.09 -11.16 -10.27
C SER A 10 -7.24 -11.85 -9.53
N GLY A 11 -8.16 -11.10 -8.90
CA GLY A 11 -9.18 -11.62 -7.99
C GLY A 11 -8.67 -11.87 -6.57
N THR A 12 -7.40 -11.58 -6.27
CA THR A 12 -6.83 -11.71 -4.92
C THR A 12 -7.28 -10.56 -4.03
N ALA A 13 -7.74 -10.88 -2.82
CA ALA A 13 -8.01 -9.88 -1.79
C ALA A 13 -6.70 -9.29 -1.27
N VAL A 14 -6.59 -7.97 -1.32
CA VAL A 14 -5.40 -7.22 -0.90
C VAL A 14 -5.78 -6.02 -0.03
N THR A 15 -4.87 -5.65 0.88
CA THR A 15 -4.89 -4.35 1.55
C THR A 15 -3.86 -3.41 0.94
N THR A 16 -3.81 -2.17 1.42
CA THR A 16 -2.84 -1.18 0.95
C THR A 16 -1.90 -0.74 2.06
N SER A 17 -0.68 -0.34 1.71
CA SER A 17 0.25 0.27 2.66
C SER A 17 -0.31 1.53 3.34
N ILE A 18 -1.31 2.20 2.73
CA ILE A 18 -2.00 3.35 3.34
C ILE A 18 -2.90 2.87 4.47
N ASN A 19 -3.73 1.86 4.22
CA ASN A 19 -4.61 1.27 5.26
C ASN A 19 -3.79 0.70 6.42
N ILE A 20 -2.66 0.04 6.14
CA ILE A 20 -1.76 -0.45 7.18
C ILE A 20 -1.20 0.71 8.01
N ALA A 21 -0.68 1.76 7.35
CA ALA A 21 -0.14 2.94 8.03
C ALA A 21 -1.17 3.62 8.94
N GLU A 22 -2.40 3.79 8.46
CA GLU A 22 -3.52 4.31 9.25
C GLU A 22 -3.86 3.39 10.44
N GLY A 23 -3.92 2.08 10.23
CA GLY A 23 -4.27 1.11 11.26
C GLY A 23 -3.23 0.99 12.39
N VAL A 24 -1.94 1.10 12.07
CA VAL A 24 -0.85 1.05 13.05
C VAL A 24 -0.45 2.43 13.61
N GLY A 25 -1.03 3.51 13.08
CA GLY A 25 -0.72 4.88 13.50
C GLY A 25 0.69 5.38 13.11
N ASN A 26 1.33 4.78 12.11
CA ASN A 26 2.67 5.15 11.66
C ASN A 26 2.64 5.98 10.36
N PRO A 27 3.66 6.82 10.10
CA PRO A 27 3.78 7.51 8.82
C PRO A 27 3.82 6.52 7.65
N HIS A 28 3.04 6.78 6.60
CA HIS A 28 2.99 5.93 5.41
C HIS A 28 4.37 5.72 4.75
N LYS A 29 5.23 6.74 4.79
CA LYS A 29 6.64 6.62 4.33
C LYS A 29 7.40 5.52 5.06
N SER A 30 7.23 5.40 6.38
CA SER A 30 7.90 4.38 7.19
C SER A 30 7.43 2.98 6.82
N VAL A 31 6.13 2.81 6.56
CA VAL A 31 5.57 1.53 6.08
C VAL A 31 6.14 1.16 4.71
N ILE A 32 6.23 2.10 3.76
CA ILE A 32 6.87 1.85 2.44
C ILE A 32 8.34 1.47 2.59
N GLN A 33 9.08 2.14 3.48
CA GLN A 33 10.47 1.80 3.76
C GLN A 33 10.61 0.39 4.34
N LEU A 34 9.72 0.00 5.25
CA LEU A 34 9.70 -1.35 5.83
C LEU A 34 9.40 -2.42 4.78
N ILE A 35 8.43 -2.18 3.90
CA ILE A 35 8.10 -3.07 2.79
C ILE A 35 9.32 -3.27 1.87
N ARG A 36 10.00 -2.19 1.49
CA ARG A 36 11.19 -2.27 0.63
C ARG A 36 12.37 -2.96 1.32
N SER A 37 12.51 -2.79 2.63
CA SER A 37 13.59 -3.41 3.40
C SER A 37 13.41 -4.92 3.56
N ASN A 38 12.16 -5.39 3.55
CA ASN A 38 11.81 -6.82 3.66
C ASN A 38 11.23 -7.36 2.35
N GLU A 39 11.53 -6.73 1.21
CA GLU A 39 11.03 -7.14 -0.10
C GLU A 39 11.38 -8.61 -0.44
N PRO A 40 12.60 -9.13 -0.13
CA PRO A 40 12.92 -10.54 -0.38
C PRO A 40 11.93 -11.50 0.31
N ASP A 41 11.69 -11.31 1.61
CA ASP A 41 10.83 -12.18 2.41
C ASP A 41 9.35 -12.03 2.01
N LEU A 42 8.91 -10.79 1.74
CA LEU A 42 7.54 -10.52 1.29
C LEU A 42 7.26 -11.09 -0.11
N SER A 43 8.29 -11.19 -0.96
CA SER A 43 8.16 -11.73 -2.32
C SER A 43 8.01 -13.25 -2.34
N GLU A 44 8.32 -13.96 -1.25
CA GLU A 44 8.05 -15.40 -1.11
C GLU A 44 6.55 -15.71 -1.15
N PHE A 45 5.71 -14.76 -0.75
CA PHE A 45 4.25 -14.87 -0.77
C PHE A 45 3.62 -14.32 -2.07
N GLY A 46 4.44 -13.98 -3.07
CA GLY A 46 4.01 -13.45 -4.36
C GLY A 46 4.52 -12.04 -4.64
N PRO A 47 4.30 -11.52 -5.86
CA PRO A 47 4.83 -10.22 -6.27
C PRO A 47 4.17 -9.07 -5.50
N ILE A 48 4.99 -8.08 -5.13
CA ILE A 48 4.52 -6.85 -4.49
C ILE A 48 4.22 -5.82 -5.59
N ALA A 49 2.97 -5.36 -5.68
CA ALA A 49 2.59 -4.34 -6.66
C ALA A 49 2.62 -2.95 -6.02
N PHE A 50 3.36 -2.03 -6.64
CA PHE A 50 3.33 -0.61 -6.30
C PHE A 50 2.47 0.15 -7.32
N GLU A 51 1.49 0.91 -6.82
CA GLU A 51 0.56 1.71 -7.61
C GLU A 51 0.72 3.20 -7.31
N MET A 52 0.41 4.05 -8.30
CA MET A 52 0.42 5.50 -8.16
C MET A 52 -0.99 6.06 -8.08
N ARG A 53 -1.35 6.62 -6.93
CA ARG A 53 -2.58 7.41 -6.76
C ARG A 53 -2.32 8.85 -7.19
N LYS A 54 -3.06 9.31 -8.19
CA LYS A 54 -3.04 10.72 -8.61
C LYS A 54 -3.42 11.62 -7.42
N GLY A 55 -2.70 12.73 -7.25
CA GLY A 55 -3.02 13.71 -6.22
C GLY A 55 -4.37 14.39 -6.48
N LYS A 56 -4.87 15.10 -5.48
CA LYS A 56 -6.15 15.84 -5.61
C LYS A 56 -6.01 16.97 -6.65
N PRO A 57 -7.06 17.29 -7.41
CA PRO A 57 -7.05 18.44 -8.31
C PRO A 57 -6.82 19.74 -7.52
N LEU A 58 -6.06 20.66 -8.11
CA LEU A 58 -5.71 21.94 -7.47
C LEU A 58 -6.58 23.09 -8.02
N PRO A 59 -6.91 24.12 -7.21
CA PRO A 59 -7.73 25.26 -7.65
C PRO A 59 -7.13 26.02 -8.85
N GLN A 60 -5.80 26.13 -8.92
CA GLN A 60 -5.09 26.77 -10.03
C GLN A 60 -4.94 25.90 -11.29
N GLY A 61 -5.56 24.71 -11.32
CA GLY A 61 -5.35 23.71 -12.36
C GLY A 61 -4.23 22.72 -12.03
N GLY A 62 -4.26 21.56 -12.70
CA GLY A 62 -3.35 20.44 -12.44
C GLY A 62 -3.76 19.60 -11.22
N PHE A 63 -2.81 18.80 -10.72
CA PHE A 63 -3.03 17.85 -9.62
C PHE A 63 -1.89 17.95 -8.61
N GLY A 64 -2.20 17.72 -7.34
CA GLY A 64 -1.21 17.58 -6.29
C GLY A 64 -0.28 16.40 -6.54
N LYS A 65 0.76 16.29 -5.71
CA LYS A 65 1.76 15.22 -5.81
C LYS A 65 1.10 13.84 -5.75
N ALA A 66 1.44 12.99 -6.72
CA ALA A 66 1.00 11.61 -6.72
C ALA A 66 1.59 10.85 -5.52
N THR A 67 0.84 9.89 -5.01
CA THR A 67 1.23 9.06 -3.87
C THR A 67 1.41 7.63 -4.35
N GLU A 68 2.63 7.10 -4.19
CA GLU A 68 2.91 5.67 -4.37
C GLU A 68 2.32 4.89 -3.18
N TYR A 69 1.73 3.73 -3.40
CA TYR A 69 1.32 2.81 -2.35
C TYR A 69 1.49 1.36 -2.81
N ALA A 70 1.74 0.45 -1.88
CA ALA A 70 1.86 -0.97 -2.16
C ALA A 70 0.51 -1.69 -1.95
N LEU A 71 0.28 -2.74 -2.74
CA LEU A 71 -0.74 -3.75 -2.51
C LEU A 71 -0.12 -4.95 -1.82
N LEU A 72 -0.74 -5.40 -0.73
CA LEU A 72 -0.28 -6.55 0.04
C LEU A 72 -1.40 -7.57 0.17
N ASN A 73 -1.10 -8.83 -0.15
CA ASN A 73 -1.99 -9.94 0.18
C ASN A 73 -1.99 -10.20 1.70
N GLU A 74 -2.81 -11.15 2.14
CA GLU A 74 -2.94 -11.48 3.56
C GLU A 74 -1.61 -11.87 4.22
N GLN A 75 -0.82 -12.73 3.59
CA GLN A 75 0.44 -13.25 4.15
C GLN A 75 1.50 -12.14 4.26
N GLN A 76 1.61 -11.31 3.22
CA GLN A 76 2.50 -10.15 3.21
C GLN A 76 2.12 -9.12 4.29
N ALA A 77 0.82 -8.83 4.43
CA ALA A 77 0.32 -7.92 5.45
C ALA A 77 0.54 -8.49 6.86
N THR A 78 0.37 -9.79 7.04
CA THR A 78 0.61 -10.49 8.30
C THR A 78 2.08 -10.41 8.70
N LEU A 79 3.01 -10.71 7.80
CA LEU A 79 4.44 -10.62 8.06
C LEU A 79 4.86 -9.19 8.44
N LEU A 80 4.28 -8.18 7.77
CA LEU A 80 4.62 -6.78 8.04
C LEU A 80 4.20 -6.29 9.45
N LEU A 81 3.28 -7.00 10.10
CA LEU A 81 2.65 -6.59 11.37
C LEU A 81 3.21 -7.31 12.61
N THR A 82 4.22 -8.16 12.44
CA THR A 82 4.90 -8.87 13.54
C THR A 82 5.94 -8.00 14.22
#